data_AF-G7JUZ1-F1
#
_entry.id   AF-G7JUZ1-F1
#
_cell.length_a   1.000
_cell.length_b   1.000
_cell.length_c   1.000
_cell.angle_alpha   90.00
_cell.angle_beta   90.00
_cell.angle_gamma   90.00
#
_symmetry.space_group_name_H-M   'P 1'
#
loop_
_entity.id
_entity.type
_entity.pdbx_description
1 polymer ?
#
loop_
_entity_poly.entity_id
_entity_poly.type
_entity_poly.pdbx_seq_one_letter_code
_entity_poly.pdbx_strand_id
1 'polypeptide(L)'
;MYPLFAMGHLTAFLHLANKLAKKVPHVEGLPPNAETTADVPYPLHPHIMTAMDLTQHDIETHLSNLKPHVVFYDFTHWLPSISKRLGIKALHYCTASSVMIDLTEFDLMEPPSGYPDSSIKLYNHEAKAFVAKRKEFFGSNVLFYDRKALAMNEADALGYRRCRDIEGPYLDYIHKQFNKPALT
;
A
#
# COMPACT_ATOMS: atom_id res chain seq x y z
N MET A 1 -7.16 -15.83 -8.19
CA MET A 1 -6.39 -14.72 -8.81
C MET A 1 -6.23 -13.69 -7.71
N TYR A 2 -5.05 -13.59 -7.10
CA TYR A 2 -4.83 -13.04 -5.75
C TYR A 2 -4.60 -11.52 -5.75
N PRO A 3 -5.56 -10.63 -5.50
CA PRO A 3 -5.36 -9.19 -5.78
C PRO A 3 -4.43 -8.51 -4.77
N LEU A 4 -4.28 -9.09 -3.57
CA LEU A 4 -3.37 -8.61 -2.53
C LEU A 4 -1.93 -9.16 -2.68
N PHE A 5 -1.73 -10.18 -3.53
CA PHE A 5 -0.48 -10.93 -3.63
C PHE A 5 -0.03 -11.23 -5.07
N ALA A 6 -0.87 -10.91 -6.06
CA ALA A 6 -0.66 -11.20 -7.47
C ALA A 6 -1.12 -10.01 -8.32
N MET A 7 -0.14 -9.31 -8.89
CA MET A 7 -0.35 -8.57 -10.12
C MET A 7 0.55 -9.10 -11.24
N GLY A 8 -0.08 -9.83 -12.14
CA GLY A 8 -0.02 -9.62 -13.60
C GLY A 8 1.28 -9.88 -14.38
N HIS A 9 2.46 -9.54 -13.89
CA HIS A 9 3.72 -9.68 -14.65
C HIS A 9 4.97 -9.98 -13.79
N LEU A 10 4.80 -10.18 -12.48
CA LEU A 10 5.90 -10.51 -11.54
C LEU A 10 5.79 -11.98 -11.10
N THR A 11 6.07 -12.91 -12.01
CA THR A 11 5.93 -14.37 -11.81
C THR A 11 6.75 -14.92 -10.63
N ALA A 12 7.88 -14.28 -10.28
CA ALA A 12 8.67 -14.63 -9.10
C ALA A 12 7.99 -14.26 -7.78
N PHE A 13 7.17 -13.20 -7.78
CA PHE A 13 6.44 -12.73 -6.60
C PHE A 13 5.27 -13.67 -6.27
N LEU A 14 4.60 -14.18 -7.29
CA LEU A 14 3.49 -15.15 -7.16
C LEU A 14 3.88 -16.41 -6.37
N HIS A 15 5.09 -16.95 -6.58
CA HIS A 15 5.49 -18.19 -5.91
C HIS A 15 5.82 -17.98 -4.42
N LEU A 16 6.46 -16.84 -4.09
CA LEU A 16 6.71 -16.44 -2.71
C LEU A 16 5.41 -16.06 -2.01
N ALA A 17 4.56 -15.28 -2.67
CA ALA A 17 3.26 -14.87 -2.18
C ALA A 17 2.35 -16.08 -1.88
N ASN A 18 2.31 -17.07 -2.77
CA ASN A 18 1.55 -18.32 -2.53
C ASN A 18 2.13 -19.16 -1.38
N LYS A 19 3.45 -19.12 -1.15
CA LYS A 19 4.07 -19.79 0.01
C LYS A 19 3.78 -19.06 1.32
N LEU A 20 3.75 -17.72 1.28
CA LEU A 20 3.44 -16.87 2.42
C LEU A 20 1.95 -16.93 2.76
N ALA A 21 1.06 -16.97 1.77
CA ALA A 21 -0.39 -17.12 1.94
C ALA A 21 -0.73 -18.36 2.80
N LYS A 22 -0.07 -19.49 2.55
CA LYS A 22 -0.22 -20.73 3.34
C LYS A 22 0.27 -20.63 4.79
N LYS A 23 1.04 -19.59 5.12
CA LYS A 23 1.62 -19.35 6.45
C LYS A 23 0.97 -18.16 7.15
N VAL A 24 -0.04 -17.53 6.55
CA VAL A 24 -0.73 -16.40 7.18
C VAL A 24 -1.35 -16.90 8.49
N PRO A 25 -0.96 -16.35 9.65
CA PRO A 25 -1.50 -16.79 10.92
C PRO A 25 -2.98 -16.42 10.99
N HIS A 26 -3.75 -17.30 11.63
CA HIS A 26 -5.16 -17.01 11.86
C HIS A 26 -5.30 -15.83 12.84
N VAL A 27 -6.17 -14.89 12.49
CA VAL A 27 -6.55 -13.75 13.34
C VAL A 27 -8.03 -13.88 13.66
N GLU A 28 -8.39 -13.67 14.93
CA GLU A 28 -9.78 -13.67 15.38
C GLU A 28 -10.64 -12.73 14.53
N GLY A 29 -11.83 -13.19 14.13
CA GLY A 29 -12.73 -12.43 13.24
C GLY A 29 -12.56 -12.74 11.75
N LEU A 30 -11.49 -13.43 11.33
CA LEU A 30 -11.37 -13.93 9.95
C LEU A 30 -12.06 -15.29 9.79
N PRO A 31 -12.71 -15.57 8.65
CA PRO A 31 -13.15 -16.92 8.33
C PRO A 31 -11.95 -17.86 8.10
N PRO A 32 -12.13 -19.17 8.26
CA PRO A 32 -11.10 -20.15 7.91
C PRO A 32 -10.66 -20.00 6.46
N ASN A 33 -9.35 -20.08 6.19
CA ASN A 33 -8.73 -19.94 4.87
C ASN A 33 -8.89 -18.55 4.21
N ALA A 34 -9.21 -17.51 4.98
CA ALA A 34 -9.14 -16.14 4.48
C ALA A 34 -7.66 -15.71 4.36
N GLU A 35 -7.16 -15.63 3.14
CA GLU A 35 -5.77 -15.30 2.85
C GLU A 35 -5.62 -13.88 2.29
N THR A 36 -6.68 -13.34 1.67
CA THR A 36 -6.66 -12.07 0.95
C THR A 36 -7.91 -11.24 1.20
N THR A 37 -7.84 -9.95 0.83
CA THR A 37 -9.02 -9.05 0.88
C THR A 37 -10.13 -9.44 -0.10
N ALA A 38 -9.87 -10.36 -1.04
CA ALA A 38 -10.90 -10.90 -1.93
C ALA A 38 -11.75 -11.98 -1.25
N ASP A 39 -11.26 -12.58 -0.17
CA ASP A 39 -11.92 -13.68 0.53
C ASP A 39 -12.91 -13.18 1.59
N VAL A 40 -12.89 -11.87 1.90
CA VAL A 40 -13.68 -11.28 2.98
C VAL A 40 -14.27 -9.91 2.59
N PRO A 41 -15.43 -9.52 3.17
CA PRO A 41 -15.98 -8.18 2.97
C PRO A 41 -15.09 -7.10 3.61
N TYR A 42 -15.25 -5.87 3.14
CA TYR A 42 -14.45 -4.71 3.53
C TYR A 42 -14.23 -4.52 5.05
N PRO A 43 -15.23 -4.69 5.94
CA PRO A 43 -15.03 -4.56 7.39
C PRO A 43 -14.00 -5.52 7.98
N LEU A 44 -13.69 -6.62 7.29
CA LEU A 44 -12.68 -7.61 7.70
C LEU A 44 -11.31 -7.38 7.07
N HIS A 45 -11.15 -6.42 6.14
CA HIS A 45 -9.86 -6.07 5.56
C HIS A 45 -8.79 -5.68 6.60
N PRO A 46 -9.11 -4.94 7.68
CA PRO A 46 -8.15 -4.69 8.75
C PRO A 46 -7.59 -5.97 9.40
N HIS A 47 -8.40 -7.02 9.50
CA HIS A 47 -7.96 -8.29 10.09
C HIS A 47 -7.01 -9.04 9.15
N ILE A 48 -7.27 -9.01 7.83
CA ILE A 48 -6.31 -9.51 6.82
C ILE A 48 -4.98 -8.76 6.93
N MET A 49 -5.02 -7.44 7.12
CA MET A 49 -3.80 -6.65 7.28
C MET A 49 -3.06 -6.95 8.59
N THR A 50 -3.79 -7.19 9.69
CA THR A 50 -3.18 -7.69 10.94
C THR A 50 -2.48 -9.03 10.71
N ALA A 51 -3.13 -9.95 10.01
CA ALA A 51 -2.55 -11.25 9.69
C ALA A 51 -1.28 -11.10 8.84
N MET A 52 -1.28 -10.18 7.86
CA MET A 52 -0.10 -9.82 7.07
C MET A 52 1.03 -9.26 7.94
N ASP A 53 0.74 -8.36 8.87
CA ASP A 53 1.77 -7.80 9.76
C ASP A 53 2.43 -8.87 10.64
N LEU A 54 1.67 -9.88 11.09
CA LEU A 54 2.23 -11.00 11.86
C LEU A 54 3.19 -11.88 11.05
N THR A 55 3.18 -11.80 9.71
CA THR A 55 4.14 -12.52 8.86
C THR A 55 5.51 -11.82 8.73
N GLN A 56 5.69 -10.67 9.39
CA GLN A 56 6.90 -9.85 9.29
C GLN A 56 8.19 -10.64 9.49
N HIS A 57 8.29 -11.44 10.55
CA HIS A 57 9.50 -12.21 10.86
C HIS A 57 9.79 -13.31 9.83
N ASP A 58 8.74 -14.00 9.37
CA ASP A 58 8.86 -14.99 8.30
C ASP A 58 9.36 -14.34 7.02
N ILE A 59 8.80 -13.19 6.63
CA ILE A 59 9.21 -12.48 5.42
C ILE A 59 10.66 -12.00 5.53
N GLU A 60 11.08 -11.45 6.67
CA GLU A 60 12.48 -11.08 6.91
C GLU A 60 13.44 -12.26 6.73
N THR A 61 13.07 -13.42 7.26
CA THR A 61 13.84 -14.66 7.11
C THR A 61 13.93 -15.09 5.65
N HIS A 62 12.83 -15.04 4.91
CA HIS A 62 12.83 -15.38 3.49
C HIS A 62 13.65 -14.40 2.65
N LEU A 63 13.56 -13.09 2.91
CA LEU A 63 14.35 -12.07 2.22
C LEU A 63 15.85 -12.24 2.49
N SER A 64 16.23 -12.57 3.73
CA SER A 64 17.62 -12.81 4.10
C SER A 64 18.23 -14.02 3.39
N ASN A 65 17.41 -15.04 3.12
CA ASN A 65 17.83 -16.24 2.40
C ASN A 65 17.84 -16.05 0.88
N LEU A 66 16.80 -15.45 0.32
CA LEU A 66 16.64 -15.25 -1.12
C LEU A 66 17.58 -14.16 -1.65
N LYS A 67 17.86 -13.13 -0.84
CA LYS A 67 18.68 -11.96 -1.18
C LYS A 67 18.29 -11.32 -2.53
N PRO A 68 17.00 -10.98 -2.74
CA PRO A 68 16.60 -10.33 -3.97
C PRO A 68 17.22 -8.93 -4.08
N HIS A 69 17.38 -8.42 -5.31
CA HIS A 69 17.84 -7.05 -5.52
C HIS A 69 16.75 -6.01 -5.21
N VAL A 70 15.48 -6.38 -5.45
CA VAL A 70 14.32 -5.49 -5.31
C VAL A 70 13.12 -6.27 -4.74
N VAL A 71 12.33 -5.64 -3.88
CA VAL A 71 11.01 -6.11 -3.42
C VAL A 71 9.93 -5.12 -3.83
N PHE A 72 8.75 -5.64 -4.14
CA PHE A 72 7.55 -4.86 -4.44
C PHE A 72 6.56 -5.02 -3.28
N TYR A 73 5.88 -3.96 -2.89
CA TYR A 73 4.91 -4.01 -1.79
C TYR A 73 3.89 -2.88 -1.86
N ASP A 74 2.76 -3.03 -1.17
CA ASP A 74 1.69 -2.03 -1.10
C ASP A 74 1.62 -1.39 0.31
N PHE A 75 0.62 -1.75 1.12
CA PHE A 75 0.33 -1.28 2.47
C PHE A 75 1.20 -1.94 3.55
N THR A 76 2.17 -2.77 3.19
CA THR A 76 3.11 -3.41 4.12
C THR A 76 4.17 -2.42 4.62
N HIS A 77 3.77 -1.49 5.50
CA HIS A 77 4.61 -0.35 5.94
C HIS A 77 5.94 -0.74 6.62
N TRP A 78 6.03 -1.93 7.21
CA TRP A 78 7.26 -2.41 7.87
C TRP A 78 8.28 -3.00 6.89
N LEU A 79 7.86 -3.39 5.66
CA LEU A 79 8.73 -4.07 4.71
C LEU A 79 9.93 -3.23 4.22
N PRO A 80 9.79 -1.92 3.97
CA PRO A 80 10.91 -1.09 3.51
C PRO A 80 12.03 -1.02 4.53
N SER A 81 11.68 -0.88 5.82
CA SER A 81 12.64 -0.86 6.92
C SER A 81 13.45 -2.15 6.98
N ILE A 82 12.80 -3.31 6.81
CA ILE A 82 13.46 -4.62 6.76
C ILE A 82 14.36 -4.72 5.53
N SER A 83 13.83 -4.36 4.36
CA SER A 83 14.56 -4.43 3.09
C SER A 83 15.82 -3.59 3.13
N LYS A 84 15.73 -2.37 3.68
CA LYS A 84 16.86 -1.46 3.87
C LYS A 84 17.96 -2.06 4.74
N ARG A 85 17.61 -2.71 5.86
CA ARG A 85 18.59 -3.41 6.72
C ARG A 85 19.29 -4.56 6.00
N LEU A 86 18.60 -5.21 5.08
CA LEU A 86 19.12 -6.32 4.27
C LEU A 86 19.85 -5.86 2.99
N GLY A 87 19.94 -4.55 2.73
CA GLY A 87 20.54 -4.01 1.51
C GLY A 87 19.71 -4.23 0.25
N ILE A 88 18.41 -4.47 0.39
CA ILE A 88 17.45 -4.75 -0.68
C ILE A 88 16.67 -3.48 -1.01
N LYS A 89 16.47 -3.21 -2.30
CA LYS A 89 15.66 -2.06 -2.73
C LYS A 89 14.16 -2.31 -2.56
N ALA A 90 13.44 -1.33 -2.03
CA ALA A 90 12.01 -1.44 -1.77
C ALA A 90 11.22 -0.53 -2.73
N LEU A 91 10.39 -1.11 -3.58
CA LEU A 91 9.52 -0.39 -4.50
C LEU A 91 8.07 -0.46 -4.03
N HIS A 92 7.53 0.67 -3.60
CA HIS A 92 6.12 0.77 -3.23
C HIS A 92 5.28 0.77 -4.50
N TYR A 93 4.44 -0.23 -4.69
CA TYR A 93 3.59 -0.39 -5.87
C TYR A 93 2.11 -0.30 -5.48
N CYS A 94 1.47 0.81 -5.82
CA CYS A 94 0.08 1.07 -5.49
C CYS A 94 -0.84 0.87 -6.68
N THR A 95 -1.97 0.23 -6.42
CA THR A 95 -2.98 -0.10 -7.43
C THR A 95 -4.23 0.75 -7.28
N ALA A 96 -4.35 1.43 -6.13
CA ALA A 96 -5.29 2.52 -5.93
C ALA A 96 -4.83 3.76 -6.73
N SER A 97 -5.80 4.61 -7.09
CA SER A 97 -5.52 5.85 -7.83
C SER A 97 -4.60 6.78 -7.03
N SER A 98 -3.65 7.41 -7.73
CA SER A 98 -2.81 8.47 -7.17
C SER A 98 -3.61 9.71 -6.77
N VAL A 99 -4.88 9.84 -7.12
CA VAL A 99 -5.74 10.91 -6.59
C VAL A 99 -5.90 10.78 -5.08
N MET A 100 -5.87 9.54 -4.53
CA MET A 100 -5.91 9.27 -3.09
C MET A 100 -4.54 9.46 -2.42
N ILE A 101 -3.85 10.57 -2.68
CA ILE A 101 -2.67 10.98 -1.91
C ILE A 101 -3.10 11.35 -0.48
N ASP A 102 -2.13 11.44 0.43
CA ASP A 102 -2.28 11.87 1.81
C ASP A 102 -2.71 13.36 1.93
N LEU A 103 -3.84 13.72 1.34
CA LEU A 103 -4.47 15.05 1.41
C LEU A 103 -5.19 15.21 2.74
N THR A 104 -4.81 16.20 3.56
CA THR A 104 -5.49 16.52 4.81
C THR A 104 -6.98 16.84 4.59
N GLU A 105 -7.77 16.88 5.67
CA GLU A 105 -9.19 17.29 5.59
C GLU A 105 -9.36 18.65 4.89
N PHE A 106 -8.43 19.56 5.16
CA PHE A 106 -8.38 20.87 4.52
C PHE A 106 -8.05 20.76 3.03
N ASP A 107 -7.04 19.95 2.69
CA ASP A 107 -6.59 19.70 1.31
C ASP A 107 -7.67 19.03 0.43
N LEU A 108 -8.60 18.30 1.03
CA LEU A 108 -9.73 17.67 0.32
C LEU A 108 -10.81 18.69 -0.08
N MET A 109 -10.90 19.83 0.63
CA MET A 109 -11.83 20.92 0.32
C MET A 109 -11.17 22.01 -0.53
N GLU A 110 -9.90 22.31 -0.25
CA GLU A 110 -9.06 23.23 -1.00
C GLU A 110 -7.72 22.56 -1.31
N PRO A 111 -7.47 22.12 -2.56
CA PRO A 111 -6.25 21.40 -2.91
C PRO A 111 -4.99 22.20 -2.55
N PRO A 112 -3.92 21.52 -2.05
CA PRO A 112 -2.70 22.18 -1.67
C PRO A 112 -1.99 22.77 -2.88
N SER A 113 -1.15 23.77 -2.64
CA SER A 113 -0.42 24.44 -3.70
C SER A 113 0.40 23.44 -4.54
N GLY A 114 0.21 23.46 -5.86
CA GLY A 114 0.87 22.57 -6.81
C GLY A 114 0.17 21.24 -7.05
N TYR A 115 -0.92 20.93 -6.33
CA TYR A 115 -1.79 19.80 -6.68
C TYR A 115 -2.48 20.08 -8.02
N PRO A 116 -2.60 19.08 -8.92
CA PRO A 116 -3.28 19.27 -10.20
C PRO A 116 -4.70 19.80 -9.99
N ASP A 117 -5.13 20.73 -10.85
CA ASP A 117 -6.51 21.21 -10.82
C ASP A 117 -7.45 20.03 -11.09
N SER A 118 -8.07 19.56 -10.02
CA SER A 118 -8.98 18.45 -10.07
C SER A 118 -10.33 19.01 -10.52
N SER A 119 -10.77 18.63 -11.72
CA SER A 119 -12.16 18.80 -12.13
C SER A 119 -13.14 18.07 -11.18
N ILE A 120 -12.63 17.24 -10.27
CA ILE A 120 -13.37 16.52 -9.23
C ILE A 120 -13.25 17.31 -7.93
N LYS A 121 -14.32 18.00 -7.55
CA LYS A 121 -14.46 18.61 -6.22
C LYS A 121 -15.30 17.67 -5.37
N LEU A 122 -14.77 17.24 -4.23
CA LEU A 122 -15.53 16.43 -3.30
C LEU A 122 -16.58 17.30 -2.60
N TYR A 123 -17.82 16.83 -2.55
CA TYR A 123 -18.83 17.44 -1.70
C TYR A 123 -18.52 17.17 -0.22
N ASN A 124 -19.04 18.01 0.69
CA ASN A 124 -18.80 17.90 2.13
C ASN A 124 -19.07 16.49 2.68
N HIS A 125 -20.12 15.80 2.19
CA HIS A 125 -20.45 14.45 2.62
C HIS A 125 -19.46 13.39 2.10
N GLU A 126 -18.86 13.60 0.93
CA GLU A 126 -17.81 12.73 0.38
C GLU A 126 -16.49 12.96 1.13
N ALA A 127 -16.12 14.23 1.36
CA ALA A 127 -14.96 14.59 2.16
C ALA A 127 -15.02 13.98 3.57
N LYS A 128 -16.19 13.99 4.22
CA LYS A 128 -16.40 13.32 5.51
C LYS A 128 -16.08 11.83 5.49
N ALA A 129 -16.38 11.12 4.40
CA ALA A 129 -16.04 9.70 4.27
C ALA A 129 -14.51 9.51 4.21
N PHE A 130 -13.79 10.37 3.47
CA PHE A 130 -12.33 10.34 3.42
C PHE A 130 -11.69 10.69 4.76
N VAL A 131 -12.24 11.66 5.50
CA VAL A 131 -11.78 12.04 6.85
C VAL A 131 -12.04 10.93 7.85
N ALA A 132 -13.20 10.28 7.80
CA ALA A 132 -13.47 9.11 8.62
C ALA A 132 -12.45 8.01 8.37
N LYS A 133 -12.09 7.77 7.10
CA LYS A 133 -11.07 6.80 6.70
C LYS A 133 -9.69 7.09 7.30
N ARG A 134 -9.32 8.37 7.52
CA ARG A 134 -8.08 8.76 8.21
C ARG A 134 -8.01 8.26 9.65
N LYS A 135 -9.16 8.13 10.31
CA LYS A 135 -9.27 7.68 11.71
C LYS A 135 -9.48 6.17 11.82
N GLU A 136 -9.57 5.44 10.71
CA GLU A 136 -9.72 4.00 10.72
C GLU A 136 -8.37 3.30 10.92
N PHE A 137 -8.34 2.35 11.85
CA PHE A 137 -7.25 1.40 11.97
C PHE A 137 -7.28 0.38 10.83
N PHE A 138 -6.11 0.03 10.32
CA PHE A 138 -5.94 -0.92 9.25
C PHE A 138 -4.74 -1.82 9.52
N GLY A 139 -4.98 -2.91 10.24
CA GLY A 139 -3.95 -3.85 10.68
C GLY A 139 -3.15 -3.34 11.88
N SER A 140 -3.01 -4.17 12.91
CA SER A 140 -2.13 -3.97 14.07
C SER A 140 -2.25 -2.59 14.74
N ASN A 141 -3.47 -2.02 14.80
CA ASN A 141 -3.75 -0.70 15.35
C ASN A 141 -2.96 0.46 14.71
N VAL A 142 -2.56 0.32 13.45
CA VAL A 142 -1.96 1.40 12.67
C VAL A 142 -3.05 2.10 11.87
N LEU A 143 -3.10 3.44 11.90
CA LEU A 143 -4.05 4.19 11.08
C LEU A 143 -3.78 3.96 9.60
N PHE A 144 -4.86 3.86 8.80
CA PHE A 144 -4.75 3.57 7.37
C PHE A 144 -3.84 4.57 6.63
N TYR A 145 -3.96 5.85 6.95
CA TYR A 145 -3.16 6.89 6.30
C TYR A 145 -1.71 6.91 6.79
N ASP A 146 -1.47 6.71 8.09
CA ASP A 146 -0.11 6.59 8.63
C ASP A 146 0.63 5.42 8.00
N ARG A 147 -0.06 4.27 7.85
CA ARG A 147 0.48 3.09 7.15
C ARG A 147 0.90 3.42 5.73
N LYS A 148 0.04 4.12 4.97
CA LYS A 148 0.34 4.54 3.60
C LYS A 148 1.50 5.53 3.54
N ALA A 149 1.49 6.53 4.42
CA ALA A 149 2.54 7.54 4.49
C ALA A 149 3.90 6.90 4.81
N LEU A 150 3.97 6.02 5.81
CA LEU A 150 5.18 5.26 6.16
C LEU A 150 5.66 4.37 4.99
N ALA A 151 4.74 3.62 4.38
CA ALA A 151 5.04 2.74 3.25
C ALA A 151 5.66 3.53 2.06
N MET A 152 5.13 4.71 1.77
CA MET A 152 5.65 5.59 0.71
C MET A 152 6.94 6.31 1.12
N ASN A 153 7.03 6.82 2.34
CA ASN A 153 8.18 7.58 2.86
C ASN A 153 9.44 6.74 3.05
N GLU A 154 9.32 5.43 3.25
CA GLU A 154 10.49 4.55 3.38
C GLU A 154 10.86 3.83 2.06
N ALA A 155 10.09 4.00 0.99
CA ALA A 155 10.35 3.39 -0.32
C ALA A 155 11.62 3.95 -1.01
N ASP A 156 12.32 3.16 -1.82
CA ASP A 156 13.34 3.66 -2.75
C ASP A 156 12.71 4.27 -4.02
N ALA A 157 11.56 3.74 -4.46
CA ALA A 157 10.82 4.20 -5.63
C ALA A 157 9.32 3.94 -5.47
N LEU A 158 8.50 4.72 -6.17
CA LEU A 158 7.04 4.61 -6.17
C LEU A 158 6.58 4.13 -7.56
N GLY A 159 5.77 3.08 -7.61
CA GLY A 159 5.19 2.53 -8.84
C GLY A 159 3.67 2.60 -8.81
N TYR A 160 3.06 2.92 -9.94
CA TYR A 160 1.60 3.03 -10.07
C TYR A 160 1.08 2.28 -11.29
N ARG A 161 0.00 1.51 -11.12
CA ARG A 161 -0.65 0.74 -12.21
C ARG A 161 -1.54 1.62 -13.10
N ARG A 162 -1.07 2.79 -13.52
CA ARG A 162 -1.86 3.73 -14.35
C ARG A 162 -0.97 4.42 -15.39
N CYS A 163 -1.55 4.80 -16.52
CA CYS A 163 -0.82 5.52 -17.56
C CYS A 163 -0.64 7.00 -17.17
N ARG A 164 0.48 7.58 -17.61
CA ARG A 164 0.78 9.00 -17.45
C ARG A 164 -0.27 9.91 -18.10
N ASP A 165 -0.98 9.44 -19.12
CA ASP A 165 -2.02 10.24 -19.78
C ASP A 165 -3.17 10.62 -18.84
N ILE A 166 -3.47 9.77 -17.84
CA ILE A 166 -4.55 10.00 -16.88
C ILE A 166 -4.02 10.57 -15.57
N GLU A 167 -2.93 10.01 -15.05
CA GLU A 167 -2.45 10.30 -13.69
C GLU A 167 -1.17 11.17 -13.68
N GLY A 168 -0.62 11.51 -14.85
CA GLY A 168 0.67 12.19 -15.00
C GLY A 168 0.86 13.41 -14.10
N PRO A 169 -0.08 14.38 -14.08
CA PRO A 169 0.01 15.53 -13.19
C PRO A 169 0.07 15.16 -11.70
N TYR A 170 -0.68 14.14 -11.27
CA TYR A 170 -0.69 13.68 -9.88
C TYR A 170 0.61 12.96 -9.52
N LEU A 171 1.16 12.18 -10.46
CA LEU A 171 2.44 11.52 -10.30
C LEU A 171 3.60 12.52 -10.22
N ASP A 172 3.56 13.58 -11.00
CA ASP A 172 4.56 14.67 -10.93
C ASP A 172 4.47 15.41 -9.59
N TYR A 173 3.26 15.61 -9.06
CA TYR A 173 3.05 16.15 -7.71
C TYR A 173 3.60 15.23 -6.63
N ILE A 174 3.32 13.92 -6.69
CA ILE A 174 3.87 12.91 -5.77
C ILE A 174 5.39 12.90 -5.83
N HIS A 175 5.95 12.92 -7.04
CA HIS A 175 7.40 12.95 -7.24
C HIS A 175 8.02 14.15 -6.51
N LYS A 176 7.42 15.33 -6.63
CA LYS A 176 7.85 16.55 -5.91
C LYS A 176 7.69 16.42 -4.39
N GLN A 177 6.57 15.87 -3.92
CA GLN A 177 6.26 15.76 -2.49
C GLN A 177 7.20 14.80 -1.77
N PHE A 178 7.48 13.64 -2.37
CA PHE A 178 8.28 12.59 -1.74
C PHE A 178 9.76 12.63 -2.18
N ASN A 179 10.10 13.41 -3.21
CA ASN A 179 11.43 13.48 -3.82
C ASN A 179 11.98 12.08 -4.20
N LYS A 180 11.13 11.26 -4.83
CA LYS A 180 11.42 9.86 -5.17
C LYS A 180 11.06 9.52 -6.60
N PRO A 181 11.84 8.66 -7.30
CA PRO A 181 11.48 8.20 -8.63
C PRO A 181 10.06 7.61 -8.66
N ALA A 182 9.22 8.13 -9.55
CA ALA A 182 7.89 7.61 -9.81
C ALA A 182 7.90 6.85 -11.14
N LEU A 183 7.44 5.60 -11.12
CA LEU A 183 7.41 4.67 -12.25
C LEU A 183 5.96 4.35 -12.60
N THR A 184 5.68 4.25 -13.89
CA THR A 184 4.38 3.84 -14.48
C THR A 184 4.57 2.65 -15.39
#